data_AF-A0A7V2PUW3-F1
#
_entry.id   AF-A0A7V2PUW3-F1
#
_cell.length_a   1.000
_cell.length_b   1.000
_cell.length_c   1.000
_cell.angle_alpha   90.00
_cell.angle_beta   90.00
_cell.angle_gamma   90.00
#
_symmetry.space_group_name_H-M   'P 1'
#
loop_
_entity.id
_entity.type
_entity.pdbx_description
1 polymer ?
#
loop_
_entity_poly.entity_id
_entity_poly.type
_entity_poly.pdbx_seq_one_letter_code
_entity_poly.pdbx_strand_id
1 'polypeptide(L)'
;MKYSIQESINHYLETVKFSRSTNTERTYRNALNVFQQDLIDNGIDLNGDVSFINESVMISFISSLKNYSPATERLYITASAGYFEYLAAEHLSQINLPRMRLLIRQRARRPGIRLP
;
A
#
# COMPACT_ATOMS: atom_id res chain seq x y z
N MET A 1 -10.11 -11.47 -15.96
CA MET A 1 -10.25 -12.14 -14.64
C MET A 1 -10.48 -11.04 -13.62
N LYS A 2 -11.55 -11.11 -12.82
CA LYS A 2 -11.89 -10.04 -11.87
C LYS A 2 -11.29 -10.43 -10.52
N TYR A 3 -10.13 -9.88 -10.18
CA TYR A 3 -9.49 -10.14 -8.88
C TYR A 3 -10.20 -9.33 -7.79
N SER A 4 -10.46 -9.96 -6.65
CA SER A 4 -10.80 -9.20 -5.46
C SER A 4 -9.57 -8.45 -4.91
N ILE A 5 -9.82 -7.44 -4.08
CA ILE A 5 -8.77 -6.74 -3.34
C ILE A 5 -7.98 -7.74 -2.46
N GLN A 6 -8.68 -8.65 -1.78
CA GLN A 6 -8.04 -9.66 -0.94
C GLN A 6 -7.12 -10.59 -1.73
N GLU A 7 -7.59 -11.10 -2.88
CA GLU A 7 -6.81 -12.00 -3.73
C GLU A 7 -5.58 -11.29 -4.31
N SER A 8 -5.75 -10.08 -4.84
CA SER A 8 -4.64 -9.32 -5.42
C SER A 8 -3.57 -8.95 -4.39
N ILE A 9 -3.94 -8.64 -3.14
CA ILE A 9 -2.98 -8.48 -2.02
C ILE A 9 -2.20 -9.76 -1.77
N ASN A 10 -2.89 -10.92 -1.72
CA ASN A 10 -2.24 -12.20 -1.50
C ASN A 10 -1.26 -12.54 -2.63
N HIS A 11 -1.66 -12.32 -3.88
CA HIS A 11 -0.79 -12.51 -5.04
C HIS A 11 0.44 -11.59 -4.98
N TYR A 12 0.26 -10.32 -4.66
CA TYR A 12 1.38 -9.40 -4.48
C TYR A 12 2.35 -9.88 -3.38
N LEU A 13 1.86 -10.30 -2.21
CA LEU A 13 2.72 -10.80 -1.15
C LEU A 13 3.53 -12.04 -1.57
N GLU A 14 2.95 -12.95 -2.35
CA GLU A 14 3.69 -14.07 -2.92
C GLU A 14 4.80 -13.58 -3.88
N THR A 15 4.54 -12.59 -4.74
CA THR A 15 5.58 -12.02 -5.62
C THR A 15 6.74 -11.39 -4.82
N VAL A 16 6.45 -10.74 -3.69
CA VAL A 16 7.47 -10.15 -2.80
C VAL A 16 8.30 -11.25 -2.12
N LYS A 17 7.65 -12.34 -1.70
CA LYS A 17 8.31 -13.51 -1.13
C LYS A 17 9.35 -14.11 -2.06
N PHE A 18 9.00 -14.25 -3.35
CA PHE A 18 9.91 -14.81 -4.36
C PHE A 18 11.05 -13.87 -4.75
N SER A 19 10.85 -12.55 -4.67
CA SER A 19 11.79 -11.56 -5.23
C SER A 19 12.73 -10.90 -4.20
N ARG A 20 12.37 -10.79 -2.92
CA ARG A 20 13.11 -9.95 -1.95
C ARG A 20 13.58 -10.67 -0.68
N SER A 21 12.75 -11.52 -0.06
CA SER A 21 13.02 -12.41 1.09
C SER A 21 11.78 -12.59 1.97
N THR A 22 11.72 -13.68 2.74
CA THR A 22 10.64 -13.96 3.71
C THR A 22 10.48 -12.86 4.77
N ASN A 23 11.57 -12.23 5.21
CA ASN A 23 11.51 -11.14 6.19
C ASN A 23 10.85 -9.87 5.61
N THR A 24 11.11 -9.59 4.33
CA THR A 24 10.49 -8.46 3.63
C THR A 24 9.00 -8.71 3.41
N GLU A 25 8.64 -9.94 3.01
CA GLU A 25 7.25 -10.36 2.87
C GLU A 25 6.46 -10.20 4.17
N ARG A 26 6.97 -10.70 5.30
CA ARG A 26 6.29 -10.56 6.60
C ARG A 26 6.04 -9.10 6.98
N THR A 27 7.02 -8.25 6.68
CA THR A 27 6.92 -6.81 6.95
C THR A 27 5.86 -6.15 6.07
N TYR A 28 5.81 -6.53 4.79
CA TYR A 28 4.82 -6.02 3.84
C TYR A 28 3.42 -6.54 4.17
N ARG A 29 3.30 -7.79 4.61
CA ARG A 29 2.04 -8.36 5.10
C ARG A 29 1.47 -7.55 6.25
N ASN A 30 2.29 -7.17 7.22
CA ASN A 30 1.84 -6.31 8.32
C ASN A 30 1.33 -4.95 7.81
N ALA A 31 2.05 -4.31 6.89
CA ALA A 31 1.63 -3.06 6.28
C ALA A 31 0.29 -3.20 5.54
N LEU A 32 0.14 -4.26 4.74
CA LEU A 32 -1.07 -4.51 3.96
C LEU A 32 -2.25 -4.95 4.81
N ASN A 33 -2.02 -5.54 6.00
CA ASN A 33 -3.09 -5.79 6.96
C ASN A 33 -3.65 -4.47 7.52
N VAL A 34 -2.77 -3.51 7.83
CA VAL A 34 -3.20 -2.16 8.25
C VAL A 34 -3.92 -1.43 7.10
N PHE A 35 -3.44 -1.60 5.86
CA PHE A 35 -4.14 -1.10 4.68
C PHE A 35 -5.53 -1.72 4.50
N GLN A 36 -5.67 -3.03 4.65
CA GLN A 36 -6.97 -3.72 4.59
C GLN A 36 -7.93 -3.19 5.67
N GLN A 37 -7.43 -2.95 6.88
CA GLN A 37 -8.24 -2.34 7.94
C GLN A 37 -8.70 -0.92 7.55
N ASP A 38 -7.81 -0.10 6.99
CA ASP A 38 -8.16 1.24 6.50
C ASP A 38 -9.25 1.17 5.41
N LEU A 39 -9.19 0.20 4.50
CA LEU A 39 -10.24 -0.02 3.51
C LEU A 39 -11.58 -0.36 4.16
N ILE A 40 -11.59 -1.29 5.13
CA ILE A 40 -12.80 -1.69 5.86
C ILE A 40 -13.39 -0.49 6.61
N ASP A 41 -12.55 0.29 7.29
CA ASP A 41 -12.98 1.47 8.05
C ASP A 41 -13.60 2.55 7.14
N ASN A 42 -13.20 2.59 5.87
CA ASN A 42 -13.77 3.45 4.82
C ASN A 42 -14.93 2.79 4.05
N GLY A 43 -15.43 1.63 4.48
CA GLY A 43 -16.58 0.95 3.89
C GLY A 43 -16.29 0.21 2.59
N ILE A 44 -15.03 -0.11 2.29
CA ILE A 44 -14.62 -0.84 1.10
C ILE A 44 -14.59 -2.35 1.41
N ASP A 45 -15.36 -3.13 0.66
CA ASP A 45 -15.36 -4.59 0.76
C ASP A 45 -14.11 -5.19 0.12
N LEU A 46 -13.34 -5.97 0.89
CA LEU A 46 -12.12 -6.64 0.42
C LEU A 46 -12.39 -7.74 -0.60
N ASN A 47 -13.61 -8.30 -0.63
CA ASN A 47 -14.03 -9.24 -1.68
C ASN A 47 -14.53 -8.53 -2.94
N GLY A 48 -14.65 -7.20 -2.89
CA GLY A 48 -15.02 -6.36 -4.01
C GLY A 48 -13.93 -6.27 -5.08
N ASP A 49 -14.29 -5.65 -6.20
CA ASP A 49 -13.42 -5.50 -7.37
C ASP A 49 -12.16 -4.66 -7.06
N VAL A 50 -10.98 -5.19 -7.38
CA VAL A 50 -9.72 -4.46 -7.21
C VAL A 50 -9.62 -3.18 -8.05
N SER A 51 -10.41 -3.06 -9.12
CA SER A 51 -10.43 -1.87 -9.99
C SER A 51 -10.86 -0.58 -9.27
N PHE A 52 -11.48 -0.68 -8.08
CA PHE A 52 -11.80 0.47 -7.24
C PHE A 52 -10.56 1.14 -6.62
N ILE A 53 -9.45 0.41 -6.50
CA ILE A 53 -8.21 0.92 -5.90
C ILE A 53 -7.56 1.93 -6.83
N ASN A 54 -7.52 3.19 -6.43
CA ASN A 54 -6.89 4.29 -7.17
C ASN A 54 -6.11 5.22 -6.22
N GLU A 55 -5.44 6.25 -6.73
CA GLU A 55 -4.56 7.09 -5.89
C GLU A 55 -5.26 7.74 -4.68
N SER A 56 -6.57 7.99 -4.73
CA SER A 56 -7.30 8.55 -3.59
C SER A 56 -7.28 7.61 -2.39
N VAL A 57 -7.31 6.30 -2.63
CA VAL A 57 -7.22 5.26 -1.61
C VAL A 57 -5.85 5.31 -0.93
N MET A 58 -4.77 5.46 -1.70
CA MET A 58 -3.42 5.65 -1.14
C MET A 58 -3.32 6.93 -0.30
N ILE A 59 -3.96 8.02 -0.73
CA ILE A 59 -3.97 9.28 0.03
C ILE A 59 -4.73 9.13 1.36
N SER A 60 -5.85 8.41 1.34
CA SER A 60 -6.64 8.10 2.55
C SER A 60 -5.77 7.31 3.54
N PHE A 61 -5.12 6.26 3.05
CA PHE A 61 -4.23 5.43 3.85
C PHE A 61 -3.07 6.24 4.47
N ILE A 62 -2.36 7.08 3.70
CA ILE A 62 -1.31 7.95 4.27
C ILE A 62 -1.85 8.83 5.40
N SER A 63 -3.10 9.27 5.29
CA SER A 63 -3.74 10.13 6.28
C SER A 63 -4.07 9.38 7.57
N SER A 64 -4.44 8.09 7.50
CA SER A 64 -4.67 7.26 8.70
C SER A 64 -3.39 6.85 9.41
N LEU A 65 -2.24 6.88 8.72
CA LEU A 65 -0.93 6.54 9.32
C LEU A 65 -0.37 7.58 10.31
N LYS A 66 -1.03 8.72 10.51
CA LYS A 66 -0.54 9.81 11.37
C LYS A 66 -0.29 9.40 12.83
N ASN A 67 -1.00 8.39 13.31
CA ASN A 67 -0.87 7.85 14.67
C ASN A 67 0.36 6.92 14.84
N TYR A 68 1.01 6.51 13.76
CA TYR A 68 2.22 5.70 13.81
C TYR A 68 3.49 6.56 13.93
N SER A 69 4.62 5.92 14.24
CA SER A 69 5.92 6.60 14.15
C SER A 69 6.27 6.95 12.69
N PRO A 70 7.07 8.00 12.42
CA PRO A 70 7.50 8.32 11.06
C PRO A 70 8.22 7.17 10.34
N ALA A 71 8.94 6.31 11.08
CA ALA A 71 9.61 5.15 10.51
C ALA A 71 8.59 4.08 10.07
N THR A 72 7.59 3.78 10.91
CA THR A 72 6.51 2.84 10.61
C THR A 72 5.65 3.34 9.45
N GLU A 73 5.31 4.64 9.44
CA GLU A 73 4.57 5.26 8.33
C GLU A 73 5.31 5.05 7.01
N ARG A 74 6.60 5.40 6.94
CA ARG A 74 7.37 5.26 5.72
C ARG A 74 7.47 3.81 5.23
N LEU A 75 7.60 2.88 6.17
CA LEU A 75 7.59 1.45 5.86
C LEU A 75 6.26 1.02 5.25
N TYR A 76 5.13 1.42 5.85
CA TYR A 76 3.81 1.06 5.35
C TYR A 76 3.49 1.71 4.02
N ILE A 77 3.86 2.98 3.84
CA ILE A 77 3.76 3.67 2.55
C ILE A 77 4.60 2.95 1.48
N THR A 78 5.79 2.47 1.81
CA THR A 78 6.65 1.76 0.85
C THR A 78 6.01 0.44 0.40
N ALA A 79 5.52 -0.35 1.35
CA ALA A 79 4.87 -1.63 1.06
C ALA A 79 3.60 -1.46 0.21
N SER A 80 2.74 -0.51 0.59
CA SER A 80 1.50 -0.21 -0.14
C SER A 80 1.78 0.46 -1.49
N ALA A 81 2.78 1.32 -1.62
CA ALA A 81 3.16 1.87 -2.92
C ALA A 81 3.61 0.76 -3.89
N GLY A 82 4.36 -0.23 -3.41
CA GLY A 82 4.73 -1.41 -4.21
C GLY A 82 3.51 -2.22 -4.65
N TYR A 83 2.49 -2.35 -3.79
CA TYR A 83 1.22 -2.99 -4.17
C TYR A 83 0.50 -2.22 -5.29
N PHE A 84 0.45 -0.90 -5.22
CA PHE A 84 -0.15 -0.08 -6.28
C PHE A 84 0.62 -0.15 -7.59
N GLU A 85 1.96 -0.21 -7.53
CA GLU A 85 2.81 -0.44 -8.71
C GLU A 85 2.54 -1.81 -9.34
N TYR A 86 2.38 -2.85 -8.51
CA TYR A 86 1.97 -4.18 -8.95
C TYR A 86 0.61 -4.17 -9.64
N LEU A 87 -0.42 -3.54 -9.04
CA LEU A 87 -1.75 -3.44 -9.64
C LEU A 87 -1.73 -2.76 -11.02
N ALA A 88 -0.92 -1.70 -11.16
CA ALA A 88 -0.77 -0.99 -12.43
C ALA A 88 -0.04 -1.85 -13.47
N ALA A 89 1.01 -2.57 -13.08
CA ALA A 89 1.80 -3.42 -13.95
C ALA A 89 1.01 -4.64 -14.47
N GLU A 90 0.17 -5.22 -13.63
CA GLU A 90 -0.70 -6.36 -13.98
C GLU A 90 -2.03 -5.92 -14.62
N HIS A 91 -2.21 -4.63 -14.92
CA HIS A 91 -3.44 -4.05 -15.47
C HIS A 91 -4.70 -4.35 -14.65
N LEU A 92 -4.56 -4.52 -13.33
CA LEU A 92 -5.66 -4.81 -12.41
C LEU A 92 -6.42 -3.56 -12.00
N SER A 93 -5.76 -2.41 -11.99
CA SER A 93 -6.40 -1.12 -11.77
C SER A 93 -5.73 0.01 -12.57
N GLN A 94 -6.51 1.03 -12.92
CA GLN A 94 -6.02 2.21 -13.62
C GLN A 94 -5.44 3.21 -12.63
N ILE A 95 -4.13 3.09 -12.38
CA ILE A 95 -3.43 3.93 -11.41
C ILE A 95 -2.50 4.91 -12.14
N ASN A 96 -2.69 6.21 -11.89
CA ASN A 96 -1.77 7.27 -12.25
C ASN A 96 -0.56 7.28 -11.30
N LEU A 97 0.41 6.40 -11.57
CA LEU A 97 1.63 6.26 -10.78
C LEU A 97 2.41 7.58 -10.61
N PRO A 98 2.61 8.43 -11.64
CA PRO A 98 3.27 9.73 -11.47
C PRO A 98 2.59 10.61 -10.42
N ARG A 99 1.25 10.71 -10.49
CA ARG A 99 0.45 11.46 -9.52
C ARG A 99 0.55 10.87 -8.12
N MET A 100 0.42 9.54 -7.98
CA MET A 100 0.56 8.84 -6.71
C MET A 100 1.91 9.14 -6.05
N ARG A 101 3.01 8.99 -6.80
CA ARG A 101 4.37 9.25 -6.28
C ARG A 101 4.55 10.70 -5.84
N LEU A 102 4.00 11.66 -6.58
CA LEU A 102 4.03 13.08 -6.20
C LEU A 102 3.30 13.30 -4.87
N LEU A 103 2.10 12.75 -4.72
CA LEU A 103 1.27 12.92 -3.52
C LEU A 103 1.88 12.25 -2.29
N ILE A 104 2.48 11.07 -2.45
CA ILE A 104 3.26 10.41 -1.38
C ILE A 104 4.36 11.35 -0.88
N ARG A 105 5.16 11.94 -1.80
CA ARG A 105 6.26 12.86 -1.40
C ARG A 105 5.76 14.11 -0.70
N GLN A 106 4.58 14.61 -1.05
CA GLN A 106 4.01 15.81 -0.45
C GLN A 106 3.40 15.56 0.94
N ARG A 107 2.91 14.34 1.21
CA ARG A 107 2.13 14.02 2.41
C ARG A 107 2.85 13.16 3.43
N ALA A 108 3.79 12.33 3.01
CA ALA A 108 4.55 11.47 3.93
C ALA A 108 5.45 12.30 4.84
N ARG A 109 5.47 11.97 6.13
CA ARG A 109 6.37 12.62 7.09
C ARG A 109 7.82 12.26 6.80
N ARG A 110 8.70 13.25 6.90
CA ARG A 110 10.16 13.02 6.85
C ARG A 110 10.59 12.39 8.19
N PRO A 111 11.34 11.28 8.19
CA PRO A 111 11.93 10.78 9.42
C PRO A 111 12.81 11.87 10.03
N GLY A 112 12.70 12.09 11.34
CA GLY A 112 13.61 13.01 12.04
C GLY A 112 15.06 12.56 11.81
N ILE A 113 15.92 13.50 11.44
CA ILE A 113 17.37 13.28 11.42
C ILE A 113 17.77 13.05 12.89
N ARG A 114 18.38 11.90 13.21
CA ARG A 114 19.12 11.77 14.46
C ARG A 114 20.37 12.62 14.29
N LEU A 115 20.43 13.77 14.96
CA LEU A 115 21.65 14.56 15.04
C LEU A 115 22.72 13.71 15.75
N PRO A 116 23.97 13.71 15.26
CA PRO A 116 25.08 12.97 15.85
C PRO A 116 25.47 13.51 17.23
#